data_AF-A0A4R6KA15-F1
#
_entry.id   AF-A0A4R6KA15-F1
#
_cell.length_a   1.000
_cell.length_b   1.000
_cell.length_c   1.000
_cell.angle_alpha   90.00
_cell.angle_beta   90.00
_cell.angle_gamma   90.00
#
_symmetry.space_group_name_H-M   'P 1'
#
loop_
_entity.id
_entity.type
_entity.pdbx_description
1 polymer ?
#
loop_
_entity_poly.entity_id
_entity_poly.type
_entity_poly.pdbx_seq_one_letter_code
_entity_poly.pdbx_strand_id
1 'polypeptide(L)'
;MLRAPPIWIDDEFGSFGDTTDPLVLAGRLDEGLDLLARYWSGETVNHQGEHYRVDDVTLLPATVQRPRPPVWIAGYWPRRAPMRRAARWDGAVPLFLNANHGEAPGAEDVRELMTYLNDQRDDRTTPYDVIVGGISPADPANSRALIEPLAEAGATWWDERQLLGGTEFYRLDPILHRIEQGPPSLV
;
A
#
# COMPACT_ATOMS: atom_id res chain seq x y z
N MET A 1 7.41 32.71 22.40
CA MET A 1 6.58 31.50 22.16
C MET A 1 6.63 31.21 20.67
N LEU A 2 7.64 30.48 20.22
CA LEU A 2 7.84 30.14 18.80
C LEU A 2 6.92 28.97 18.48
N ARG A 3 5.84 29.22 17.72
CA ARG A 3 5.11 28.15 17.05
C ARG A 3 6.01 27.64 15.93
N ALA A 4 6.40 26.38 15.96
CA ALA A 4 6.99 25.73 14.81
C ALA A 4 6.01 25.87 13.63
N PRO A 5 6.46 26.22 12.42
CA PRO A 5 5.59 26.23 11.24
C PRO A 5 5.03 24.82 11.02
N PRO A 6 3.80 24.69 10.48
CA PRO A 6 3.25 23.38 10.14
C PRO A 6 4.21 22.68 9.16
N ILE A 7 4.59 21.44 9.48
CA ILE A 7 5.49 20.59 8.67
C ILE A 7 4.72 20.00 7.46
N TRP A 8 3.60 20.60 7.09
CA TRP A 8 2.66 20.04 6.11
C TRP A 8 2.62 20.97 4.90
N ILE A 9 2.87 20.37 3.75
CA ILE A 9 2.58 20.95 2.45
C ILE A 9 1.07 20.81 2.22
N ASP A 10 0.39 21.92 1.89
CA ASP A 10 -1.08 21.92 1.77
C ASP A 10 -1.56 20.97 0.66
N ASP A 11 -0.80 20.91 -0.45
CA ASP A 11 -0.92 19.90 -1.50
C ASP A 11 0.44 19.70 -2.17
N GLU A 12 0.95 18.45 -2.17
CA GLU A 12 2.25 18.11 -2.74
C GLU A 12 2.32 18.41 -4.24
N PHE A 13 1.31 18.00 -5.01
CA PHE A 13 1.29 18.16 -6.47
C PHE A 13 1.16 19.62 -6.87
N GLY A 14 0.24 20.35 -6.26
CA GLY A 14 0.01 21.78 -6.52
C GLY A 14 1.25 22.62 -6.22
N SER A 15 2.05 22.23 -5.22
CA SER A 15 3.30 22.91 -4.88
C SER A 15 4.39 22.78 -5.95
N PHE A 16 4.34 21.70 -6.76
CA PHE A 16 5.17 21.53 -7.94
C PHE A 16 4.50 22.03 -9.24
N GLY A 17 3.34 22.68 -9.14
CA GLY A 17 2.59 23.20 -10.27
C GLY A 17 1.85 22.15 -11.09
N ASP A 18 1.64 20.95 -10.53
CA ASP A 18 0.85 19.90 -11.16
C ASP A 18 -0.64 19.98 -10.74
N THR A 19 -1.48 19.17 -11.37
CA THR A 19 -2.90 19.06 -11.05
C THR A 19 -3.14 18.43 -9.68
N THR A 20 -4.14 18.95 -8.97
CA THR A 20 -4.61 18.41 -7.69
C THR A 20 -5.97 17.71 -7.83
N ASP A 21 -6.48 17.58 -9.05
CA ASP A 21 -7.75 16.90 -9.31
C ASP A 21 -7.58 15.38 -9.08
N PRO A 22 -8.27 14.80 -8.07
CA PRO A 22 -8.11 13.40 -7.72
C PRO A 22 -8.55 12.44 -8.82
N LEU A 23 -9.47 12.82 -9.71
CA LEU A 23 -9.89 11.98 -10.83
C LEU A 23 -8.83 11.94 -11.93
N VAL A 24 -8.22 13.09 -12.24
CA VAL A 24 -7.12 13.16 -13.20
C VAL A 24 -5.90 12.40 -12.67
N LEU A 25 -5.56 12.58 -11.40
CA LEU A 25 -4.46 11.84 -10.76
C LEU A 25 -4.73 10.33 -10.72
N ALA A 26 -5.98 9.91 -10.47
CA ALA A 26 -6.37 8.50 -10.52
C ALA A 26 -6.21 7.90 -11.92
N GLY A 27 -6.63 8.62 -12.98
CA GLY A 27 -6.45 8.18 -14.36
C GLY A 27 -4.98 8.09 -14.76
N ARG A 28 -4.16 9.09 -14.39
CA ARG A 28 -2.70 9.06 -14.56
C ARG A 28 -2.07 7.86 -13.88
N LEU A 29 -2.48 7.54 -12.65
CA LEU A 29 -1.98 6.38 -11.93
C LEU A 29 -2.34 5.08 -12.68
N ASP A 30 -3.59 4.92 -13.11
CA ASP A 30 -4.02 3.73 -13.87
C ASP A 30 -3.19 3.54 -15.14
N GLU A 31 -3.08 4.59 -15.96
CA GLU A 31 -2.35 4.54 -17.22
C GLU A 31 -0.84 4.36 -17.01
N GLY A 32 -0.28 5.04 -16.01
CA GLY A 32 1.14 4.96 -15.66
C GLY A 32 1.54 3.58 -15.15
N LEU A 33 0.69 2.93 -14.34
CA LEU A 33 0.95 1.56 -13.88
C LEU A 33 0.93 0.56 -15.05
N ASP A 34 -0.03 0.66 -15.97
CA ASP A 34 -0.09 -0.18 -17.17
C ASP A 34 1.17 0.02 -18.05
N LEU A 35 1.70 1.25 -18.14
CA LEU A 35 2.97 1.51 -18.82
C LEU A 35 4.18 0.91 -18.08
N LEU A 36 4.28 1.07 -16.76
CA LEU A 36 5.36 0.49 -15.97
C LEU A 36 5.41 -1.03 -16.11
N ALA A 37 4.25 -1.70 -16.09
CA ALA A 37 4.15 -3.14 -16.31
C ALA A 37 4.77 -3.57 -17.65
N ARG A 38 4.59 -2.76 -18.70
CA ARG A 38 5.19 -3.00 -20.03
C ARG A 38 6.69 -2.70 -20.01
N TYR A 39 7.11 -1.59 -19.44
CA TYR A 39 8.54 -1.22 -19.39
C TYR A 39 9.40 -2.23 -18.62
N TRP A 40 8.85 -2.89 -17.60
CA TRP A 40 9.58 -3.90 -16.85
C TRP A 40 9.92 -5.17 -17.64
N SER A 41 9.32 -5.38 -18.81
CA SER A 41 9.74 -6.44 -19.74
C SER A 41 11.12 -6.14 -20.37
N GLY A 42 11.47 -4.86 -20.52
CA GLY A 42 12.63 -4.37 -21.26
C GLY A 42 12.40 -4.24 -22.77
N GLU A 43 11.17 -4.47 -23.25
CA GLU A 43 10.79 -4.29 -24.65
C GLU A 43 10.49 -2.81 -24.97
N THR A 44 10.54 -2.47 -26.26
CA THR A 44 10.12 -1.16 -26.76
C THR A 44 8.63 -0.94 -26.53
N VAL A 45 8.27 0.18 -25.92
CA VAL A 45 6.90 0.60 -25.64
C VAL A 45 6.52 1.75 -26.58
N ASN A 46 5.37 1.57 -27.23
CA ASN A 46 4.63 2.62 -27.93
C ASN A 46 3.26 2.77 -27.26
N HIS A 47 2.84 4.01 -26.99
CA HIS A 47 1.59 4.27 -26.28
C HIS A 47 1.00 5.64 -26.63
N GLN A 48 -0.31 5.68 -26.82
CA GLN A 48 -1.06 6.91 -27.04
C GLN A 48 -2.33 6.83 -26.20
N GLY A 49 -2.24 7.26 -24.95
CA GLY A 49 -3.37 7.30 -24.03
C GLY A 49 -3.85 8.72 -23.75
N GLU A 50 -4.72 8.85 -22.77
CA GLU A 50 -5.30 10.13 -22.37
C GLU A 50 -4.26 11.01 -21.66
N HIS A 51 -3.41 10.40 -20.84
CA HIS A 51 -2.45 11.12 -20.01
C HIS A 51 -1.02 11.04 -20.53
N TYR A 52 -0.63 9.96 -21.18
CA TYR A 52 0.74 9.74 -21.63
C TYR A 52 0.82 9.40 -23.12
N ARG A 53 1.83 9.96 -23.78
CA ARG A 53 2.23 9.60 -25.13
C ARG A 53 3.69 9.17 -25.09
N VAL A 54 3.94 7.97 -25.62
CA VAL A 54 5.26 7.34 -25.68
C VAL A 54 5.47 6.85 -27.11
N ASP A 55 6.61 7.18 -27.69
CA ASP A 55 7.01 6.76 -29.03
C ASP A 55 8.41 6.17 -28.97
N ASP A 56 8.52 4.90 -29.29
CA ASP A 56 9.79 4.15 -29.38
C ASP A 56 10.70 4.24 -28.13
N VAL A 57 10.12 4.06 -26.93
CA VAL A 57 10.89 4.13 -25.66
C VAL A 57 11.16 2.73 -25.11
N THR A 58 12.41 2.48 -24.74
CA THR A 58 12.83 1.26 -24.04
C THR A 58 13.46 1.63 -22.70
N LEU A 59 13.02 1.00 -21.62
CA LEU A 59 13.60 1.20 -20.28
C LEU A 59 14.45 -0.01 -19.91
N LEU A 60 15.75 0.21 -19.73
CA LEU A 60 16.72 -0.81 -19.35
C LEU A 60 17.47 -0.44 -18.06
N PRO A 61 17.90 -1.42 -17.26
CA PRO A 61 17.74 -2.86 -17.48
C PRO A 61 16.30 -3.34 -17.23
N ALA A 62 15.92 -4.44 -17.88
CA ALA A 62 14.69 -5.15 -17.54
C ALA A 62 14.73 -5.65 -16.08
N THR A 63 13.56 -5.87 -15.50
CA THR A 63 13.48 -6.38 -14.13
C THR A 63 13.88 -7.85 -14.03
N VAL A 64 14.46 -8.22 -12.89
CA VAL A 64 14.84 -9.61 -12.60
C VAL A 64 13.59 -10.45 -12.32
N GLN A 65 12.61 -9.90 -11.58
CA GLN A 65 11.33 -10.58 -11.33
C GLN A 65 10.52 -10.71 -12.63
N ARG A 66 9.90 -11.87 -12.83
CA ARG A 66 9.04 -12.15 -13.98
C ARG A 66 7.62 -12.50 -13.54
N PRO A 67 6.57 -12.06 -14.26
CA PRO A 67 6.64 -11.22 -15.47
C PRO A 67 7.10 -9.77 -15.20
N ARG A 68 6.94 -9.30 -13.97
CA ARG A 68 7.36 -7.98 -13.45
C ARG A 68 7.49 -8.04 -11.92
N PRO A 69 8.04 -7.02 -11.24
CA PRO A 69 7.92 -6.92 -9.80
C PRO A 69 6.45 -6.89 -9.37
N PRO A 70 6.09 -7.54 -8.24
CA PRO A 70 4.77 -7.39 -7.64
C PRO A 70 4.49 -5.92 -7.30
N VAL A 71 3.26 -5.48 -7.53
CA VAL A 71 2.80 -4.14 -7.22
C VAL A 71 1.60 -4.25 -6.30
N TRP A 72 1.70 -3.59 -5.16
CA TRP A 72 0.60 -3.46 -4.21
C TRP A 72 0.03 -2.04 -4.25
N ILE A 73 -1.29 -1.94 -4.32
CA ILE A 73 -1.97 -0.65 -4.46
C ILE A 73 -2.56 -0.24 -3.11
N ALA A 74 -2.13 0.92 -2.62
CA ALA A 74 -2.67 1.53 -1.43
C ALA A 74 -3.94 2.34 -1.71
N GLY A 75 -4.81 2.46 -0.71
CA GLY A 75 -5.94 3.38 -0.77
C GLY A 75 -6.88 3.26 0.41
N TYR A 76 -7.68 4.29 0.62
CA TYR A 76 -8.59 4.35 1.76
C TYR A 76 -9.80 3.42 1.59
N TRP A 77 -10.04 2.55 2.55
CA TRP A 77 -11.26 1.74 2.67
C TRP A 77 -12.30 2.47 3.52
N PRO A 78 -13.61 2.52 3.15
CA PRO A 78 -14.30 1.76 2.10
C PRO A 78 -14.44 2.46 0.73
N ARG A 79 -13.50 3.33 0.34
CA ARG A 79 -13.55 3.93 -1.01
C ARG A 79 -13.29 2.85 -2.05
N ARG A 80 -14.30 2.59 -2.88
CA ARG A 80 -14.30 1.45 -3.82
C ARG A 80 -13.34 1.63 -4.99
N ALA A 81 -13.15 2.86 -5.48
CA ALA A 81 -12.30 3.14 -6.64
C ALA A 81 -10.83 2.64 -6.48
N PRO A 82 -10.08 2.98 -5.42
CA PRO A 82 -8.72 2.47 -5.25
C PRO A 82 -8.67 0.96 -5.04
N MET A 83 -9.65 0.35 -4.37
CA MET A 83 -9.66 -1.11 -4.18
C MET A 83 -10.03 -1.86 -5.47
N ARG A 84 -10.88 -1.29 -6.32
CA ARG A 84 -11.12 -1.83 -7.66
C ARG A 84 -9.85 -1.79 -8.51
N ARG A 85 -9.05 -0.73 -8.40
CA ARG A 85 -7.72 -0.68 -9.00
C ARG A 85 -6.83 -1.79 -8.41
N ALA A 86 -6.73 -1.88 -7.09
CA ALA A 86 -5.92 -2.88 -6.42
C ALA A 86 -6.25 -4.32 -6.84
N ALA A 87 -7.52 -4.63 -7.10
CA ALA A 87 -7.97 -5.94 -7.57
C ALA A 87 -7.38 -6.36 -8.94
N ARG A 88 -6.88 -5.41 -9.75
CA ARG A 88 -6.20 -5.68 -11.03
C ARG A 88 -4.69 -5.96 -10.89
N TRP A 89 -4.13 -5.82 -9.69
CA TRP A 89 -2.71 -5.94 -9.39
C TRP A 89 -2.44 -7.11 -8.45
N ASP A 90 -1.25 -7.18 -7.84
CA ASP A 90 -0.81 -8.34 -7.06
C ASP A 90 -1.16 -8.22 -5.57
N GLY A 91 -1.65 -7.06 -5.13
CA GLY A 91 -2.09 -6.88 -3.76
C GLY A 91 -2.70 -5.52 -3.43
N ALA A 92 -3.26 -5.44 -2.23
CA ALA A 92 -3.89 -4.25 -1.67
C ALA A 92 -3.24 -3.85 -0.34
N VAL A 93 -3.00 -2.55 -0.16
CA VAL A 93 -2.59 -1.93 1.11
C VAL A 93 -3.72 -1.00 1.59
N PRO A 94 -4.81 -1.56 2.14
CA PRO A 94 -5.93 -0.78 2.64
C PRO A 94 -5.54 0.12 3.81
N LEU A 95 -5.89 1.41 3.70
CA LEU A 95 -5.91 2.35 4.82
C LEU A 95 -7.36 2.45 5.32
N PHE A 96 -7.65 1.84 6.45
CA PHE A 96 -9.01 1.80 6.99
C PHE A 96 -9.38 3.16 7.60
N LEU A 97 -10.45 3.80 7.11
CA LEU A 97 -10.85 5.12 7.61
C LEU A 97 -11.33 5.13 9.07
N ASN A 98 -11.64 3.96 9.63
CA ASN A 98 -12.03 3.77 11.03
C ASN A 98 -10.85 3.34 11.94
N ALA A 99 -9.62 3.26 11.42
CA ALA A 99 -8.44 2.92 12.20
C ALA A 99 -7.33 3.96 11.98
N ASN A 100 -6.70 4.41 13.07
CA ASN A 100 -5.57 5.32 12.97
C ASN A 100 -4.29 4.59 12.54
N HIS A 101 -3.24 5.34 12.16
CA HIS A 101 -1.97 4.77 11.67
C HIS A 101 -1.41 3.64 12.56
N GLY A 102 -1.42 3.79 13.88
CA GLY A 102 -0.91 2.77 14.81
C GLY A 102 -1.89 1.67 15.21
N GLU A 103 -3.14 1.72 14.74
CA GLU A 103 -4.21 0.81 15.14
C GLU A 103 -4.48 -0.20 14.04
N ALA A 104 -4.53 -1.47 14.40
CA ALA A 104 -4.97 -2.51 13.48
C ALA A 104 -6.48 -2.36 13.19
N PRO A 105 -6.94 -2.68 11.97
CA PRO A 105 -8.36 -2.69 11.65
C PRO A 105 -9.10 -3.82 12.37
N GLY A 106 -10.44 -3.76 12.39
CA GLY A 106 -11.24 -4.89 12.84
C GLY A 106 -11.21 -6.04 11.82
N ALA A 107 -11.21 -7.29 12.30
CA ALA A 107 -11.25 -8.46 11.42
C ALA A 107 -12.48 -8.48 10.50
N GLU A 108 -13.62 -7.92 10.94
CA GLU A 108 -14.82 -7.82 10.11
C GLU A 108 -14.64 -6.83 8.94
N ASP A 109 -13.95 -5.71 9.17
CA ASP A 109 -13.64 -4.76 8.10
C ASP A 109 -12.73 -5.42 7.04
N VAL A 110 -11.78 -6.26 7.49
CA VAL A 110 -10.93 -7.05 6.59
C VAL A 110 -11.75 -8.07 5.79
N ARG A 111 -12.73 -8.75 6.41
CA ARG A 111 -13.63 -9.68 5.67
C ARG A 111 -14.48 -8.96 4.64
N GLU A 112 -15.00 -7.77 4.95
CA GLU A 112 -15.76 -6.96 4.00
C GLU A 112 -14.89 -6.55 2.81
N LEU A 113 -13.67 -6.08 3.09
CA LEU A 113 -12.67 -5.75 2.08
C LEU A 113 -12.36 -6.96 1.19
N MET A 114 -12.10 -8.13 1.79
CA MET A 114 -11.78 -9.35 1.06
C MET A 114 -12.93 -9.80 0.16
N THR A 115 -14.17 -9.69 0.66
CA THR A 115 -15.37 -9.97 -0.14
C THR A 115 -15.41 -9.08 -1.38
N TYR A 116 -15.23 -7.77 -1.20
CA TYR A 116 -15.21 -6.82 -2.31
C TYR A 116 -14.06 -7.08 -3.29
N LEU A 117 -12.83 -7.28 -2.81
CA LEU A 117 -11.67 -7.55 -3.67
C LEU A 117 -11.91 -8.82 -4.49
N ASN A 118 -12.40 -9.89 -3.87
CA ASN A 118 -12.71 -11.12 -4.58
C ASN A 118 -13.78 -10.91 -5.66
N ASP A 119 -14.79 -10.09 -5.41
CA ASP A 119 -15.83 -9.77 -6.40
C ASP A 119 -15.33 -8.90 -7.56
N GLN A 120 -14.22 -8.19 -7.40
CA GLN A 120 -13.61 -7.40 -8.47
C GLN A 120 -12.51 -8.14 -9.23
N ARG A 121 -12.00 -9.26 -8.71
CA ARG A 121 -10.91 -10.03 -9.32
C ARG A 121 -11.44 -11.02 -10.34
N ASP A 122 -10.91 -10.94 -11.56
CA ASP A 122 -11.22 -11.87 -12.65
C ASP A 122 -10.66 -13.28 -12.38
N ASP A 123 -9.46 -13.36 -11.78
CA ASP A 123 -8.84 -14.62 -11.36
C ASP A 123 -8.52 -14.61 -9.87
N ARG A 124 -9.17 -15.53 -9.15
CA ARG A 124 -9.00 -15.74 -7.71
C ARG A 124 -7.96 -16.81 -7.38
N THR A 125 -7.41 -17.49 -8.37
CA THR A 125 -6.39 -18.55 -8.19
C THR A 125 -4.98 -18.00 -8.13
N THR A 126 -4.73 -16.87 -8.79
CA THR A 126 -3.46 -16.14 -8.65
C THR A 126 -3.25 -15.66 -7.21
N PRO A 127 -2.05 -15.84 -6.62
CA PRO A 127 -1.73 -15.30 -5.29
C PRO A 127 -2.00 -13.79 -5.22
N TYR A 128 -2.50 -13.32 -4.08
CA TYR A 128 -2.84 -11.91 -3.89
C TYR A 128 -2.57 -11.50 -2.47
N ASP A 129 -1.80 -10.43 -2.31
CA ASP A 129 -1.37 -9.95 -1.01
C ASP A 129 -2.35 -8.92 -0.44
N VAL A 130 -2.69 -9.07 0.85
CA VAL A 130 -3.45 -8.08 1.60
C VAL A 130 -2.67 -7.68 2.84
N ILE A 131 -2.26 -6.41 2.84
CA ILE A 131 -1.37 -5.85 3.84
C ILE A 131 -2.22 -5.10 4.85
N VAL A 132 -2.24 -5.58 6.10
CA VAL A 132 -2.81 -4.87 7.24
C VAL A 132 -1.69 -4.53 8.20
N GLY A 133 -1.86 -3.49 9.02
CA GLY A 133 -0.78 -3.05 9.88
C GLY A 133 -1.26 -2.22 11.06
N GLY A 134 -0.34 -2.07 12.00
CA GLY A 134 -0.55 -1.40 13.28
C GLY A 134 0.70 -1.57 14.14
N ILE A 135 0.59 -1.23 15.43
CA ILE A 135 1.64 -1.52 16.41
C ILE A 135 1.26 -2.82 17.12
N SER A 136 2.05 -3.88 16.92
CA SER A 136 1.81 -5.11 17.69
C SER A 136 2.38 -4.99 19.11
N PRO A 137 1.75 -5.63 20.12
CA PRO A 137 2.32 -5.74 21.45
C PRO A 137 3.74 -6.36 21.43
N ALA A 138 4.51 -6.15 22.49
CA ALA A 138 5.78 -6.88 22.67
C ALA A 138 5.54 -8.31 23.20
N ASP A 139 4.43 -8.53 23.90
CA ASP A 139 4.07 -9.84 24.45
C ASP A 139 3.56 -10.79 23.34
N PRO A 140 4.18 -11.97 23.13
CA PRO A 140 3.83 -12.87 22.03
C PRO A 140 2.37 -13.33 22.03
N ALA A 141 1.77 -13.57 23.20
CA ALA A 141 0.39 -14.05 23.29
C ALA A 141 -0.60 -12.97 22.85
N ASN A 142 -0.39 -11.73 23.29
CA ASN A 142 -1.20 -10.59 22.87
C ASN A 142 -0.98 -10.23 21.40
N SER A 143 0.24 -10.35 20.88
CA SER A 143 0.52 -10.13 19.46
C SER A 143 -0.17 -11.15 18.57
N ARG A 144 -0.14 -12.43 18.94
CA ARG A 144 -0.92 -13.47 18.26
C ARG A 144 -2.41 -13.16 18.27
N ALA A 145 -2.96 -12.82 19.44
CA ALA A 145 -4.38 -12.50 19.58
C ALA A 145 -4.81 -11.29 18.73
N LEU A 146 -3.89 -10.38 18.41
CA LEU A 146 -4.10 -9.27 17.49
C LEU A 146 -4.13 -9.72 16.03
N ILE A 147 -3.16 -10.52 15.60
CA ILE A 147 -2.95 -10.83 14.17
C ILE A 147 -3.73 -12.05 13.66
N GLU A 148 -4.02 -13.03 14.52
CA GLU A 148 -4.69 -14.27 14.12
C GLU A 148 -6.08 -14.02 13.50
N PRO A 149 -6.97 -13.20 14.09
CA PRO A 149 -8.26 -12.90 13.48
C PRO A 149 -8.15 -12.16 12.13
N LEU A 150 -7.08 -11.38 11.93
CA LEU A 150 -6.82 -10.65 10.68
C LEU A 150 -6.34 -11.61 9.58
N ALA A 151 -5.46 -12.54 9.95
CA ALA A 151 -5.00 -13.58 9.05
C ALA A 151 -6.16 -14.50 8.61
N GLU A 152 -7.01 -14.92 9.56
CA GLU A 152 -8.23 -15.68 9.25
C GLU A 152 -9.22 -14.90 8.35
N ALA A 153 -9.26 -13.58 8.51
CA ALA A 153 -10.07 -12.70 7.66
C ALA A 153 -9.50 -12.53 6.23
N GLY A 154 -8.26 -12.96 5.98
CA GLY A 154 -7.62 -12.97 4.66
C GLY A 154 -6.44 -12.01 4.51
N ALA A 155 -5.96 -11.37 5.58
CA ALA A 155 -4.70 -10.64 5.53
C ALA A 155 -3.52 -11.61 5.34
N THR A 156 -2.58 -11.27 4.46
CA THR A 156 -1.41 -12.12 4.17
C THR A 156 -0.11 -11.51 4.70
N TRP A 157 -0.08 -10.21 4.96
CA TRP A 157 1.07 -9.49 5.50
C TRP A 157 0.70 -8.65 6.71
N TRP A 158 1.66 -8.54 7.62
CA TRP A 158 1.65 -7.58 8.72
C TRP A 158 2.67 -6.47 8.47
N ASP A 159 2.18 -5.23 8.37
CA ASP A 159 2.95 -3.99 8.33
C ASP A 159 3.11 -3.45 9.76
N GLU A 160 4.28 -3.67 10.36
CA GLU A 160 4.60 -3.17 11.69
C GLU A 160 4.88 -1.67 11.65
N ARG A 161 4.12 -0.90 12.41
CA ARG A 161 4.17 0.56 12.39
C ARG A 161 4.77 1.13 13.64
N GLN A 162 5.14 2.40 13.56
CA GLN A 162 5.58 3.19 14.70
C GLN A 162 4.86 4.53 14.66
N LEU A 163 4.33 4.96 15.81
CA LEU A 163 3.77 6.31 15.89
C LEU A 163 4.90 7.33 15.72
N LEU A 164 4.75 8.24 14.76
CA LEU A 164 5.62 9.39 14.55
C LEU A 164 5.38 10.49 15.59
N GLY A 165 5.10 10.09 16.84
CA GLY A 165 4.83 10.97 17.98
C GLY A 165 5.79 10.69 19.13
N GLY A 166 6.10 11.71 19.92
CA GLY A 166 7.01 11.61 21.06
C GLY A 166 8.48 11.92 20.71
N THR A 167 9.39 11.68 21.67
CA THR A 167 10.81 12.03 21.54
C THR A 167 11.69 10.89 21.01
N GLU A 168 11.13 9.70 20.85
CA GLU A 168 11.90 8.48 20.61
C GLU A 168 11.82 7.97 19.16
N PHE A 169 10.90 8.47 18.33
CA PHE A 169 10.63 7.92 16.99
C PHE A 169 11.80 8.02 16.00
N TYR A 170 12.77 8.89 16.26
CA TYR A 170 13.98 9.09 15.45
C TYR A 170 15.24 8.53 16.14
N ARG A 171 15.12 7.95 17.33
CA ARG A 171 16.25 7.45 18.09
C ARG A 171 16.55 6.01 17.69
N LEU A 172 17.83 5.70 17.52
CA LEU A 172 18.29 4.40 17.05
C LEU A 172 17.88 3.26 17.99
N ASP A 173 18.17 3.38 19.30
CA ASP A 173 17.99 2.27 20.24
C ASP A 173 16.54 1.78 20.33
N PRO A 174 15.51 2.66 20.44
CA PRO A 174 14.12 2.22 20.42
C PRO A 174 13.70 1.53 19.11
N ILE A 175 14.19 2.02 17.96
CA ILE A 175 13.89 1.42 16.65
C ILE A 175 14.55 0.04 16.54
N LEU A 176 15.84 -0.07 16.89
CA LEU A 176 16.55 -1.35 16.88
C LEU A 176 15.92 -2.35 17.83
N HIS A 177 15.55 -1.93 19.04
CA HIS A 177 14.88 -2.80 19.99
C HIS A 177 13.57 -3.36 19.42
N ARG A 178 12.80 -2.55 18.68
CA ARG A 178 11.58 -3.03 18.02
C ARG A 178 11.88 -4.01 16.89
N ILE A 179 12.90 -3.74 16.06
CA ILE A 179 13.33 -4.64 14.99
C ILE A 179 13.78 -6.00 15.55
N GLU A 180 14.54 -5.99 16.65
CA GLU A 180 15.05 -7.19 17.32
C GLU A 180 13.96 -8.08 17.93
N GLN A 181 12.81 -7.50 18.29
CA GLN A 181 11.63 -8.28 18.71
C GLN A 181 11.04 -9.11 17.57
N GLY A 182 11.36 -8.77 16.32
CA GLY A 182 10.88 -9.47 15.13
C GLY A 182 9.39 -9.24 14.85
N PRO A 183 8.88 -9.81 13.76
CA PRO A 183 7.46 -9.72 13.43
C PRO A 183 6.60 -10.56 14.40
N PRO A 184 5.32 -10.20 14.60
CA PRO A 184 4.40 -11.05 15.34
C PRO A 184 4.25 -12.42 14.64
N SER A 185 4.23 -13.51 15.44
CA SER A 185 4.22 -14.89 14.95
C SER A 185 2.88 -15.59 15.22
N LEU A 186 2.40 -16.33 14.22
CA LEU A 186 1.31 -17.31 14.34
C LEU A 186 1.80 -18.73 14.68
N VAL A 187 3.12 -18.95 14.76
CA VAL A 187 3.74 -20.21 15.21
C VAL A 187 4.31 -20.04 16.60
#